data_AF-A0A2Z6TP91-F1
#
_entry.id   AF-A0A2Z6TP91-F1
#
_cell.length_a   1.000
_cell.length_b   1.000
_cell.length_c   1.000
_cell.angle_alpha   90.00
_cell.angle_beta   90.00
_cell.angle_gamma   90.00
#
_symmetry.space_group_name_H-M   'P 1'
#
loop_
_entity.id
_entity.type
_entity.pdbx_description
1 polymer ?
#
loop_
_entity_poly.entity_id
_entity_poly.type
_entity_poly.pdbx_seq_one_letter_code
_entity_poly.pdbx_strand_id
1 'polypeptide(L)' 'MKVKGFLLLEATMGLVIACLSISLLSSTVGQEKKIEQKIELKVDHKLATQIKKSTGVKSIKIHDKCY' A
#
# COMPACT_ATOMS: atom_id res chain seq x y z
N MET A 1 -31.39 35.41 -5.61
CA MET A 1 -31.35 33.92 -5.75
C MET A 1 -30.14 33.41 -6.52
N LYS A 2 -29.66 34.06 -7.59
CA LYS A 2 -28.53 33.58 -8.42
C LYS A 2 -27.22 33.27 -7.66
N VAL A 3 -26.81 34.13 -6.73
CA VAL A 3 -25.55 33.96 -5.96
C VAL A 3 -25.60 32.75 -5.01
N LYS A 4 -26.76 32.47 -4.39
CA LYS A 4 -26.91 31.32 -3.49
C LYS A 4 -26.82 29.98 -4.23
N GLY A 5 -27.33 29.91 -5.46
CA GLY A 5 -27.22 28.70 -6.30
C GLY A 5 -25.78 28.46 -6.78
N PHE A 6 -25.04 29.53 -7.07
CA PHE A 6 -23.62 29.45 -7.42
C PHE A 6 -22.77 28.91 -6.26
N LEU A 7 -22.96 29.45 -5.05
CA LEU A 7 -22.26 28.96 -3.85
C LEU A 7 -22.59 27.50 -3.52
N LEU A 8 -23.84 27.08 -3.74
CA LEU A 8 -24.23 25.69 -3.51
C LEU A 8 -23.52 24.74 -4.49
N LEU A 9 -23.36 25.15 -5.76
CA LEU A 9 -22.69 24.36 -6.79
C LEU A 9 -21.17 24.27 -6.55
N GLU A 10 -20.55 25.36 -6.11
CA GLU A 10 -19.13 25.33 -5.70
C GLU A 10 -18.93 24.42 -4.49
N ALA A 11 -19.82 24.47 -3.50
CA ALA A 11 -19.75 23.62 -2.32
C ALA A 11 -19.94 22.12 -2.65
N THR A 12 -20.87 21.79 -3.55
CA THR A 12 -21.05 20.39 -3.99
C THR A 12 -19.86 19.89 -4.80
N MET A 13 -19.29 20.71 -5.69
CA MET A 13 -18.05 20.37 -6.39
C MET A 13 -16.88 20.17 -5.42
N GLY A 14 -16.72 21.05 -4.44
CA GLY A 14 -15.70 20.90 -3.39
C GLY A 14 -15.86 19.60 -2.60
N LEU A 15 -17.10 19.25 -2.23
CA LEU A 15 -17.40 18.00 -1.54
C LEU A 15 -17.07 16.77 -2.39
N VAL A 16 -17.43 16.78 -3.68
CA VAL A 16 -17.11 15.69 -4.61
C VAL A 16 -15.60 15.50 -4.73
N ILE A 17 -14.85 16.59 -4.88
CA ILE A 17 -13.40 16.55 -4.93
C ILE A 17 -12.83 15.97 -3.64
N ALA A 18 -13.30 16.42 -2.47
CA ALA A 18 -12.84 15.91 -1.18
C ALA A 18 -13.08 14.40 -1.04
N CYS A 19 -14.26 13.90 -1.41
CA CYS A 19 -14.58 12.48 -1.40
C CYS A 19 -13.67 11.66 -2.33
N LEU A 20 -13.39 12.18 -3.54
CA LEU A 20 -12.49 11.53 -4.48
C LEU A 20 -11.05 11.50 -3.95
N SER A 21 -10.55 12.61 -3.39
CA SER A 21 -9.21 12.69 -2.82
C SER A 21 -9.01 11.68 -1.68
N ILE A 22 -9.96 11.58 -0.74
CA ILE A 22 -9.88 10.64 0.37
C ILE A 22 -9.92 9.18 -0.13
N SER A 23 -10.77 8.90 -1.12
CA SER A 23 -10.88 7.57 -1.71
C SER A 23 -9.59 7.15 -2.42
N LEU A 24 -8.99 8.06 -3.19
CA LEU A 24 -7.70 7.84 -3.84
C LEU A 24 -6.59 7.61 -2.83
N LEU A 25 -6.50 8.45 -1.79
CA LEU A 25 -5.49 8.31 -0.76
C LEU A 25 -5.60 6.95 -0.04
N SER A 26 -6.81 6.56 0.35
CA SER A 26 -7.07 5.28 1.00
C SER A 26 -6.67 4.10 0.10
N SER A 27 -7.01 4.17 -1.20
CA SER A 27 -6.62 3.16 -2.17
C SER A 27 -5.11 3.07 -2.35
N THR A 28 -4.42 4.21 -2.49
CA THR A 28 -2.96 4.27 -2.65
C THR A 28 -2.26 3.67 -1.43
N VAL A 29 -2.60 4.10 -0.22
CA VAL A 29 -2.01 3.55 1.02
C VAL A 29 -2.29 2.04 1.14
N GLY A 30 -3.49 1.61 0.78
CA GLY A 30 -3.86 0.19 0.77
C GLY A 30 -3.05 -0.63 -0.24
N GLN A 31 -2.75 -0.07 -1.42
CA GLN A 31 -1.92 -0.72 -2.42
C GLN A 31 -0.44 -0.74 -2.04
N GLU A 32 0.09 0.36 -1.50
CA GLU A 32 1.46 0.46 -1.03
C GLU A 32 1.78 -0.63 -0.01
N LYS A 33 0.94 -0.80 1.03
CA LYS A 33 1.12 -1.87 2.03
C LYS A 33 1.11 -3.27 1.42
N LYS A 34 0.26 -3.52 0.42
CA LYS A 34 0.21 -4.82 -0.27
C LYS A 34 1.46 -5.06 -1.13
N ILE A 35 2.00 -4.00 -1.74
CA ILE A 35 3.21 -4.06 -2.55
C ILE A 35 4.42 -4.30 -1.63
N GLU A 36 4.53 -3.57 -0.54
CA GLU A 36 5.57 -3.71 0.49
C GLU A 36 5.65 -5.17 0.97
N GLN A 37 4.54 -5.74 1.45
CA GLN A 37 4.50 -7.14 1.92
C GLN A 37 4.90 -8.15 0.83
N LYS A 38 4.54 -7.91 -0.43
CA LYS A 38 4.94 -8.77 -1.55
C LYS A 38 6.43 -8.68 -1.83
N ILE A 39 7.01 -7.48 -1.76
CA ILE A 39 8.44 -7.25 -1.95
C ILE A 39 9.21 -7.88 -0.81
N GLU A 40 8.82 -7.64 0.44
CA GLU A 40 9.43 -8.24 1.63
C GLU A 40 9.49 -9.76 1.52
N LEU A 41 8.34 -10.41 1.24
CA LEU A 41 8.28 -11.86 1.05
C LEU A 41 9.23 -12.37 -0.04
N LYS A 42 9.31 -11.65 -1.16
CA LYS A 42 10.17 -12.02 -2.28
C LYS A 42 11.65 -11.87 -1.94
N VAL A 43 12.01 -10.79 -1.25
CA VAL A 43 13.38 -10.52 -0.79
C VAL A 43 13.79 -11.54 0.26
N ASP A 44 12.96 -11.80 1.25
CA ASP A 44 13.20 -12.78 2.31
C ASP A 44 13.41 -14.17 1.73
N HIS A 45 12.54 -14.61 0.80
CA HIS A 45 12.71 -15.91 0.15
C HIS A 45 14.01 -15.99 -0.65
N LYS A 46 14.38 -14.92 -1.38
CA LYS A 46 15.62 -14.87 -2.15
C LYS A 46 16.83 -14.93 -1.22
N LEU A 47 16.80 -14.18 -0.13
CA LEU A 47 17.84 -14.13 0.88
C LEU A 47 18.00 -15.50 1.55
N ALA A 48 16.90 -16.11 2.01
CA ALA A 48 16.91 -17.45 2.58
C ALA A 48 17.54 -18.46 1.60
N THR A 49 17.14 -18.42 0.33
CA THR A 49 17.69 -19.31 -0.70
C THR A 49 19.20 -19.13 -0.86
N GLN A 50 19.70 -17.90 -0.87
CA GLN A 50 21.14 -17.63 -0.97
C GLN A 50 21.92 -18.08 0.27
N ILE A 51 21.38 -17.86 1.47
CA ILE A 51 22.04 -18.29 2.70
C ILE A 51 22.06 -19.82 2.77
N LYS A 52 20.93 -20.51 2.50
CA LYS A 52 20.89 -21.98 2.46
C LYS A 52 21.92 -22.56 1.49
N LYS A 53 22.07 -21.95 0.31
CA LYS A 53 23.06 -22.39 -0.68
C LYS A 53 24.51 -22.19 -0.22
N SER A 54 24.79 -21.12 0.53
CA SER A 54 26.16 -20.81 0.97
C SER A 54 26.58 -21.50 2.27
N THR A 55 25.62 -21.83 3.14
CA THR A 55 25.90 -22.37 4.49
C THR A 55 25.44 -23.82 4.68
N GLY A 56 24.61 -24.35 3.79
CA GLY A 56 24.10 -25.73 3.87
C GLY A 56 23.01 -25.96 4.93
N VAL A 57 22.55 -24.91 5.64
CA VAL A 57 21.45 -25.06 6.61
C VAL A 57 20.12 -25.38 5.91
N LYS A 58 19.33 -26.25 6.53
CA LYS A 58 18.05 -26.71 5.99
C LYS A 58 16.91 -25.70 6.17
N SER A 59 16.96 -24.88 7.21
CA SER A 59 15.96 -23.85 7.51
C SER A 59 16.60 -22.61 8.10
N ILE A 60 16.04 -21.43 7.78
CA ILE A 60 16.54 -20.14 8.25
C ILE A 60 15.35 -19.27 8.63
N LYS A 61 15.40 -18.64 9.80
CA LYS A 61 14.40 -17.66 10.22
C LYS A 61 14.79 -16.28 9.72
N ILE A 62 13.91 -15.64 8.96
CA ILE A 62 14.04 -14.24 8.51
C ILE A 62 12.77 -13.51 8.96
N HIS A 63 12.94 -12.40 9.68
CA HIS A 63 11.85 -11.74 10.41
C HIS A 63 11.08 -12.77 11.27
N ASP A 64 9.79 -12.94 11.01
CA ASP A 64 8.91 -13.85 11.75
C ASP A 64 8.62 -15.16 11.00
N LYS A 65 9.31 -15.43 9.88
CA LYS A 65 9.06 -16.59 9.02
C LYS A 65 10.28 -17.50 8.91
N CYS A 66 10.03 -18.80 8.97
CA CYS A 66 11.04 -19.82 8.67
C CYS A 66 10.94 -20.18 7.19
N TYR A 67 12.08 -20.06 6.51
CA TYR A 67 12.23 -20.37 5.09
C TYR A 67 13.07 -21.61 4.90
#